data_AF-A0A7S3N389-F1
#
_entry.id   AF-A0A7S3N389-F1
#
_cell.length_a   1.000
_cell.length_b   1.000
_cell.length_c   1.000
_cell.angle_alpha   90.00
_cell.angle_beta   90.00
_cell.angle_gamma   90.00
#
_symmetry.space_group_name_H-M   'P 1'
#
loop_
_entity.id
_entity.type
_entity.pdbx_description
1 polymer ?
#
loop_
_entity_poly.entity_id
_entity_poly.type
_entity_poly.pdbx_seq_one_letter_code
_entity_poly.pdbx_strand_id
1 'polypeptide(L)'
;MDDVTDFPEQLVVPLAESRPYEEGRYRPPSLPAFGGLFPTHMYLHRGRVYDWCACGHTQTGPLCDGQCKWILTRCRPVTFNVSESGYFKICNCKMSANAPFCNGTHQHLFKWAYKNHRGFWGLNLLTVWWGTILYWQFTFYK
;
A
#
# COMPACT_ATOMS: atom_id res chain seq x y z
N MET A 1 -15.06 -0.54 -18.91
CA MET A 1 -13.82 0.25 -18.78
C MET A 1 -12.69 -0.74 -18.88
N ASP A 2 -11.96 -0.72 -19.99
CA ASP A 2 -10.98 -1.76 -20.29
C ASP A 2 -9.80 -1.60 -19.33
N ASP A 3 -9.65 -2.59 -18.45
CA ASP A 3 -8.64 -2.61 -17.41
C ASP A 3 -7.28 -2.87 -18.06
N VAL A 4 -6.46 -1.83 -18.17
CA VAL A 4 -5.07 -1.96 -18.61
C VAL A 4 -4.28 -2.62 -17.47
N THR A 5 -4.47 -3.92 -17.27
CA THR A 5 -3.77 -4.72 -16.26
C THR A 5 -2.39 -5.17 -16.71
N ASP A 6 -2.15 -5.19 -18.02
CA ASP A 6 -0.92 -5.72 -18.60
C ASP A 6 0.02 -4.56 -18.91
N PHE A 7 0.65 -4.03 -17.86
CA PHE A 7 1.73 -3.07 -18.02
C PHE A 7 2.96 -3.78 -18.59
N PRO A 8 3.64 -3.22 -19.60
CA PRO A 8 4.91 -3.76 -20.06
C PRO A 8 5.90 -3.81 -18.88
N GLU A 9 6.72 -4.87 -18.85
CA GLU A 9 7.78 -5.01 -17.84
C GLU A 9 8.71 -3.79 -17.94
N GLN A 10 8.63 -2.92 -16.94
CA GLN A 10 9.37 -1.67 -16.96
C GLN A 10 10.83 -1.98 -16.61
N LEU A 11 11.76 -1.52 -17.45
CA LEU A 11 13.18 -1.64 -17.17
C LEU A 11 13.46 -1.03 -15.79
N VAL A 12 14.12 -1.81 -14.92
CA VAL A 12 14.49 -1.36 -13.58
C VAL A 12 15.63 -0.36 -13.72
N VAL A 13 15.28 0.90 -13.96
CA VAL A 13 16.22 2.01 -13.98
C VAL A 13 16.41 2.49 -12.54
N PRO A 14 17.65 2.67 -12.05
CA PRO A 14 17.88 3.34 -10.79
C PRO A 14 17.34 4.77 -10.89
N LEU A 15 16.16 5.00 -10.32
CA LEU A 15 15.54 6.32 -10.29
C LEU A 15 16.36 7.22 -9.35
N ALA A 16 16.85 8.34 -9.88
CA ALA A 16 17.50 9.35 -9.07
C ALA A 16 16.53 9.83 -7.98
N GLU A 17 17.03 10.02 -6.76
CA GLU A 17 16.22 10.58 -5.69
C GLU A 17 15.71 11.97 -6.13
N SER A 18 14.40 12.13 -6.17
CA SER A 18 13.72 13.37 -6.61
C SER A 18 14.09 14.61 -5.80
N ARG A 19 14.62 14.42 -4.58
CA ARG A 19 15.03 15.50 -3.67
C ARG A 19 16.39 15.17 -3.08
N PRO A 20 17.42 16.03 -3.23
CA PRO A 20 18.73 15.82 -2.64
C PRO A 20 18.61 15.74 -1.11
N TYR A 21 19.54 15.02 -0.49
CA TYR A 21 19.62 14.94 0.96
C TYR A 21 20.50 16.08 1.49
N GLU A 22 20.16 16.61 2.66
CA GLU A 22 21.08 17.47 3.40
C GLU A 22 22.16 16.57 4.02
N GLU A 23 23.41 16.79 3.64
CA GLU A 23 24.57 16.05 4.14
C GLU A 23 24.65 16.11 5.68
N GLY A 24 24.95 14.99 6.34
CA GLY A 24 25.25 14.94 7.78
C GLY A 24 24.16 14.41 8.73
N ARG A 25 22.95 14.05 8.27
CA ARG A 25 21.93 13.41 9.13
C ARG A 25 21.90 11.89 8.95
N TYR A 26 22.13 11.13 10.03
CA TYR A 26 21.94 9.66 10.04
C TYR A 26 20.46 9.31 9.80
N ARG A 27 20.19 8.35 8.91
CA ARG A 27 18.86 7.74 8.77
C ARG A 27 18.96 6.22 8.92
N PRO A 28 18.10 5.61 9.74
CA PRO A 28 18.04 4.16 9.82
C PRO A 28 17.52 3.60 8.48
N PRO A 29 17.91 2.36 8.09
CA PRO A 29 17.21 1.62 7.06
C PRO A 29 15.75 1.45 7.51
N SER A 30 14.85 2.21 6.88
CA SER A 30 13.42 2.20 7.20
C SER A 30 12.66 1.41 6.15
N LEU A 31 11.91 0.41 6.58
CA LEU A 31 10.86 -0.16 5.76
C LEU A 31 9.77 0.91 5.52
N PRO A 32 9.17 0.95 4.32
CA PRO A 32 8.08 1.89 4.05
C PRO A 32 6.89 1.55 4.94
N ALA A 33 6.22 2.59 5.44
CA ALA A 33 4.97 2.42 6.14
C ALA A 33 3.89 1.94 5.17
N PHE A 34 2.91 1.24 5.73
CA PHE A 34 1.81 0.72 4.95
C PHE A 34 0.81 1.84 4.63
N GLY A 35 0.77 2.31 3.39
CA GLY A 35 -0.11 3.40 2.96
C GLY A 35 -1.54 2.96 2.61
N GLY A 36 -1.74 1.68 2.27
CA GLY A 36 -3.05 1.12 1.96
C GLY A 36 -2.99 -0.27 1.33
N LEU A 37 -4.05 -1.05 1.51
CA LEU A 37 -4.15 -2.44 1.02
C LEU A 37 -4.40 -2.55 -0.49
N PHE A 38 -5.11 -1.58 -1.05
CA PHE A 38 -5.54 -1.62 -2.43
C PHE A 38 -4.84 -0.55 -3.26
N PRO A 39 -4.59 -0.81 -4.55
CA PRO A 39 -4.08 0.22 -5.45
C PRO A 39 -5.10 1.32 -5.65
N THR A 40 -4.61 2.53 -5.89
CA THR A 40 -5.46 3.67 -6.23
C THR A 40 -5.52 3.81 -7.75
N HIS A 41 -6.73 3.86 -8.31
CA HIS A 41 -6.93 4.21 -9.71
C HIS A 41 -6.82 5.73 -9.84
N MET A 42 -5.86 6.22 -10.62
CA MET A 42 -5.72 7.66 -10.88
C MET A 42 -5.54 7.93 -12.37
N TYR A 43 -6.18 9.00 -12.84
CA TYR A 43 -5.99 9.48 -14.20
C TYR A 43 -4.68 10.24 -14.31
N LEU A 44 -3.81 9.82 -15.22
CA LEU A 44 -2.53 10.46 -15.49
C LEU A 44 -2.54 11.13 -16.86
N HIS A 45 -1.96 12.34 -16.92
CA HIS A 45 -1.79 13.08 -18.17
C HIS A 45 -0.41 12.82 -18.75
N ARG A 46 -0.36 12.63 -20.08
CA ARG A 46 0.89 12.47 -20.84
C ARG A 46 1.84 13.64 -20.56
N GLY A 47 3.11 13.31 -20.32
CA GLY A 47 4.19 14.30 -20.14
C GLY A 47 4.13 15.09 -18.83
N ARG A 48 3.11 14.89 -17.98
CA ARG A 48 3.09 15.49 -16.64
C ARG A 48 3.97 14.66 -15.70
N VAL A 49 4.75 15.37 -14.90
CA VAL A 49 5.62 14.77 -13.88
C VAL A 49 4.82 14.58 -12.59
N TYR A 50 4.88 13.38 -12.03
CA TYR A 50 4.23 13.02 -10.78
C TYR A 50 5.24 12.46 -9.79
N ASP A 51 5.06 12.77 -8.51
CA ASP A 51 5.88 12.24 -7.43
C ASP A 51 5.08 11.21 -6.63
N TRP A 52 5.42 9.94 -6.80
CA TRP A 52 4.83 8.85 -6.03
C TRP A 52 5.45 8.75 -4.64
N CYS A 53 4.62 8.61 -3.61
CA CYS A 53 5.10 8.45 -2.25
C CYS A 53 5.63 7.02 -2.01
N ALA A 54 6.92 6.88 -1.72
CA ALA A 54 7.52 5.60 -1.34
C ALA A 54 7.50 5.35 0.18
N CYS A 55 7.43 6.38 1.03
CA CYS A 55 7.54 6.22 2.48
C CYS A 55 6.24 5.74 3.16
N GLY A 56 5.09 5.88 2.50
CA GLY A 56 3.79 5.45 3.04
C GLY A 56 3.15 6.39 4.06
N HIS A 57 3.80 7.50 4.41
CA HIS A 57 3.30 8.47 5.40
C HIS A 57 2.54 9.66 4.79
N THR A 58 2.25 9.63 3.49
CA THR A 58 1.51 10.71 2.82
C THR A 58 0.07 10.76 3.32
N GLN A 59 -0.44 11.97 3.56
CA GLN A 59 -1.86 12.19 3.85
C GLN A 59 -2.70 12.26 2.57
N THR A 60 -2.09 12.65 1.45
CA THR A 60 -2.73 12.76 0.14
C THR A 60 -2.34 11.58 -0.77
N GLY A 61 -2.22 10.38 -0.19
CA GLY A 61 -1.84 9.17 -0.94
C GLY A 61 -2.73 8.97 -2.17
N PRO A 62 -2.18 8.59 -3.33
CA PRO A 62 -0.89 7.90 -3.56
C PRO A 62 0.33 8.81 -3.83
N LEU A 63 0.13 10.12 -3.98
CA LEU A 63 1.18 11.08 -4.31
C LEU A 63 1.93 11.56 -3.06
N CYS A 64 3.12 12.12 -3.26
CA CYS A 64 3.94 12.66 -2.17
C CYS A 64 3.52 14.09 -1.82
N ASP A 65 3.25 14.31 -0.53
CA ASP A 65 3.00 15.61 0.12
C ASP A 65 4.27 16.19 0.78
N GLY A 66 5.38 15.45 0.74
CA GLY A 66 6.65 15.83 1.35
C GLY A 66 6.90 15.24 2.74
N GLN A 67 6.05 14.35 3.27
CA GLN A 67 6.22 13.84 4.64
C GLN A 67 7.55 13.17 4.94
N CYS A 68 8.17 12.63 3.91
CA CYS A 68 9.50 12.07 3.97
C CYS A 68 10.60 13.03 4.46
N LYS A 69 10.36 14.35 4.50
CA LYS A 69 11.32 15.35 5.01
C LYS A 69 11.33 15.40 6.54
N TRP A 70 10.16 15.30 7.18
CA TRP A 70 10.02 15.43 8.63
C TRP A 70 10.07 14.08 9.35
N ILE A 71 9.87 12.98 8.64
CA ILE A 71 9.91 11.62 9.20
C ILE A 71 11.32 11.03 9.03
N LEU A 72 11.80 10.29 10.03
CA LEU A 72 13.05 9.53 9.96
C LEU A 72 12.91 8.30 9.05
N THR A 73 12.85 8.53 7.73
CA THR A 73 12.76 7.48 6.71
C THR A 73 13.78 7.68 5.60
N ARG A 74 14.43 6.61 5.15
CA ARG A 74 15.30 6.64 3.96
C ARG A 74 14.50 6.71 2.65
N CYS A 75 13.21 6.37 2.67
CA CYS A 75 12.37 6.33 1.48
C CYS A 75 12.15 7.74 0.90
N ARG A 76 12.47 7.90 -0.39
CA ARG A 76 12.25 9.15 -1.16
C ARG A 76 11.14 8.97 -2.18
N PRO A 77 10.45 10.05 -2.56
CA PRO A 77 9.42 9.95 -3.59
C PRO A 77 10.06 9.62 -4.93
N VAL A 78 9.37 8.77 -5.69
CA VAL A 78 9.78 8.35 -7.03
C VAL A 78 9.10 9.27 -8.03
N THR A 79 9.90 10.05 -8.75
CA THR A 79 9.40 10.90 -9.83
C THR A 79 9.23 10.07 -11.09
N PHE A 80 8.07 10.19 -11.73
CA PHE A 80 7.77 9.47 -12.95
C PHE A 80 6.86 10.30 -13.88
N ASN A 81 6.82 9.91 -15.14
CA ASN A 81 5.91 10.44 -16.14
C ASN A 81 5.28 9.28 -16.93
N VAL A 82 4.22 9.58 -17.67
CA VAL A 82 3.55 8.60 -18.55
C VAL A 82 3.60 9.07 -20.00
N SER A 83 3.77 8.12 -20.91
CA SER A 83 3.76 8.33 -22.36
C SER A 83 2.34 8.56 -22.91
N GLU A 84 1.33 7.97 -22.28
CA GLU A 84 -0.06 8.04 -22.69
C GLU A 84 -0.95 8.48 -21.54
N SER A 85 -1.97 9.27 -21.85
CA SER A 85 -2.95 9.71 -20.86
C SER A 85 -4.02 8.64 -20.65
N GLY A 86 -4.30 8.28 -19.41
CA GLY A 86 -5.22 7.19 -19.10
C GLY A 86 -5.39 6.96 -17.61
N TYR A 87 -6.19 5.97 -17.25
CA TYR A 87 -6.33 5.51 -15.86
C TYR A 87 -5.27 4.46 -15.56
N PHE A 88 -4.48 4.70 -14.51
CA PHE A 88 -3.42 3.81 -14.07
C PHE A 88 -3.66 3.34 -12.63
N LYS A 89 -3.25 2.10 -12.35
CA LYS A 89 -3.24 1.53 -10.99
C LYS A 89 -1.94 1.84 -10.29
N ILE A 90 -1.99 2.71 -9.30
CA ILE A 90 -0.82 3.16 -8.55
C ILE A 90 -0.72 2.40 -7.23
N CYS A 91 0.50 1.98 -6.90
CA CYS A 91 0.76 1.21 -5.70
C CYS A 91 0.51 2.06 -4.44
N ASN A 92 -0.36 1.57 -3.55
CA ASN A 92 -0.56 2.17 -2.23
C ASN A 92 0.06 1.34 -1.08
N CYS A 93 0.32 0.04 -1.29
CA CYS A 93 0.92 -0.83 -0.28
C CYS A 93 2.42 -0.62 -0.07
N LYS A 94 3.09 0.10 -1.00
CA LYS A 94 4.53 0.44 -0.98
C LYS A 94 5.50 -0.75 -1.06
N MET A 95 4.98 -1.94 -1.35
CA MET A 95 5.74 -3.18 -1.49
C MET A 95 5.84 -3.66 -2.94
N SER A 96 5.47 -2.83 -3.91
CA SER A 96 5.54 -3.21 -5.32
C SER A 96 6.98 -3.24 -5.82
N ALA A 97 7.35 -4.31 -6.51
CA ALA A 97 8.63 -4.40 -7.21
C ALA A 97 8.68 -3.50 -8.45
N ASN A 98 7.52 -3.14 -9.01
CA ASN A 98 7.37 -2.26 -10.17
C ASN A 98 6.83 -0.88 -9.74
N ALA A 99 7.37 -0.31 -8.66
CA ALA A 99 6.99 1.02 -8.22
C ALA A 99 7.27 2.05 -9.34
N PRO A 100 6.33 2.98 -9.65
CA PRO A 100 5.15 3.39 -8.88
C PRO A 100 3.85 2.61 -9.16
N PHE A 101 3.85 1.73 -10.15
CA PHE A 101 2.67 0.98 -10.58
C PHE A 101 2.38 -0.22 -9.67
N CYS A 102 1.15 -0.72 -9.73
CA CYS A 102 0.75 -1.89 -8.95
C CYS A 102 1.08 -3.18 -9.68
N ASN A 103 1.92 -4.04 -9.07
CA ASN A 103 2.24 -5.39 -9.56
C ASN A 103 1.49 -6.54 -8.85
N GLY A 104 0.43 -6.23 -8.09
CA GLY A 104 -0.36 -7.26 -7.40
C GLY A 104 0.25 -7.87 -6.13
N THR A 105 1.45 -7.44 -5.69
CA THR A 105 2.10 -7.91 -4.43
C THR A 105 1.19 -7.87 -3.21
N HIS A 106 0.34 -6.85 -3.10
CA HIS A 106 -0.65 -6.73 -2.02
C HIS A 106 -1.62 -7.93 -1.93
N GLN A 107 -1.93 -8.58 -3.06
CA GLN A 107 -2.82 -9.75 -3.08
C GLN A 107 -2.16 -10.98 -2.46
N HIS A 108 -0.85 -11.14 -2.64
CA HIS A 108 -0.11 -12.24 -2.02
C HIS A 108 -0.12 -12.10 -0.49
N LEU A 109 0.03 -10.87 0.01
CA LEU A 109 -0.09 -10.58 1.44
C LEU A 109 -1.47 -10.97 1.99
N PHE A 110 -2.55 -10.60 1.30
CA PHE A 110 -3.91 -10.98 1.68
C PHE A 110 -4.13 -12.50 1.66
N LYS A 111 -3.70 -13.19 0.59
CA LYS A 111 -3.83 -14.64 0.48
C LYS A 111 -3.08 -15.34 1.61
N TRP A 112 -1.88 -14.88 1.94
CA TRP A 112 -1.08 -15.38 3.06
C TRP A 112 -1.79 -15.15 4.39
N ALA A 113 -2.28 -13.94 4.66
CA ALA A 113 -2.99 -13.60 5.90
C ALA A 113 -4.25 -14.47 6.07
N TYR A 114 -5.06 -14.60 5.02
CA TYR A 114 -6.26 -15.43 5.03
C TYR A 114 -5.95 -16.92 5.27
N LYS A 115 -4.88 -17.44 4.65
CA LYS A 115 -4.48 -18.84 4.81
C LYS A 115 -4.01 -19.13 6.24
N ASN A 116 -3.25 -18.24 6.86
CA ASN A 116 -2.65 -18.48 8.18
C ASN A 116 -3.56 -18.10 9.36
N HIS A 117 -4.51 -17.20 9.17
CA HIS A 117 -5.48 -16.81 10.21
C HIS A 117 -6.83 -17.55 10.12
N ARG A 118 -6.96 -18.54 9.23
CA ARG A 118 -8.20 -19.31 8.99
C ARG A 118 -8.78 -19.98 10.25
N GLY A 119 -7.96 -20.31 11.25
CA GLY A 119 -8.40 -20.96 12.49
C GLY A 119 -8.89 -19.99 13.58
N PHE A 120 -8.41 -18.74 13.58
CA PHE A 120 -8.66 -17.78 14.66
C PHE A 120 -10.09 -17.24 14.65
N TRP A 121 -10.69 -17.05 13.46
CA TRP A 121 -12.03 -16.50 13.28
C TRP A 121 -13.15 -17.55 13.08
N GLY A 122 -12.81 -18.85 12.96
CA GLY A 122 -13.79 -19.91 12.71
C GLY A 122 -14.34 -20.56 13.97
N LEU A 123 -13.47 -21.10 14.82
CA LEU A 123 -13.87 -21.92 15.97
C LEU A 123 -14.19 -21.11 17.23
N ASN A 124 -13.38 -20.09 17.54
CA ASN A 124 -13.55 -19.30 18.77
C ASN A 124 -14.79 -18.39 18.73
N LEU A 125 -15.18 -17.89 17.54
CA LEU A 125 -16.37 -17.05 17.42
C LEU A 125 -17.65 -17.86 17.65
N LEU A 126 -17.74 -19.08 17.11
CA LEU A 126 -18.90 -19.94 17.33
C LEU A 126 -19.04 -20.38 18.80
N THR A 127 -17.95 -20.76 19.45
CA THR A 127 -17.98 -21.18 20.87
C THR A 127 -18.35 -20.02 21.80
N VAL A 128 -17.79 -18.83 21.57
CA VAL A 128 -18.16 -17.63 22.34
C VAL A 128 -19.61 -17.23 22.09
N TRP A 129 -20.06 -17.25 20.84
CA TRP A 129 -21.43 -16.87 20.48
C TRP A 129 -22.49 -17.81 21.10
N TRP A 130 -22.28 -19.13 21.02
CA TRP A 130 -23.13 -20.11 21.70
C TRP A 130 -23.05 -20.00 23.23
N GLY A 131 -21.86 -19.78 23.79
CA GLY A 131 -21.69 -19.56 25.23
C GLY A 131 -22.46 -18.35 25.74
N THR A 132 -22.41 -17.22 25.01
CA THR A 132 -23.17 -16.02 25.37
C THR A 132 -24.67 -16.18 25.22
N ILE A 133 -25.14 -16.90 24.19
CA ILE A 133 -26.58 -17.15 23.98
C ILE A 133 -27.12 -18.08 25.07
N LEU A 134 -26.40 -19.14 25.41
CA LEU A 134 -26.79 -20.04 26.49
C LEU A 134 -26.84 -19.32 27.85
N TYR A 135 -25.85 -18.45 28.12
CA TYR A 135 -25.87 -17.61 29.32
C TYR A 135 -27.07 -16.66 29.36
N TRP A 136 -27.38 -15.97 28.25
CA TRP A 136 -28.55 -15.07 28.17
C TRP A 136 -29.88 -15.82 28.32
N GLN A 137 -30.04 -16.97 27.67
CA GLN A 137 -31.23 -17.82 27.82
C GLN A 137 -31.40 -18.28 29.27
N PHE A 138 -30.33 -18.70 29.94
CA PHE A 138 -30.39 -19.18 31.32
C PHE A 138 -30.65 -18.04 32.34
N THR A 139 -30.17 -16.82 32.05
CA THR A 139 -30.22 -15.70 33.01
C THR A 139 -31.48 -14.85 32.87
N PHE A 140 -32.02 -14.69 31.66
CA PHE A 140 -33.12 -13.75 31.39
C PHE A 140 -34.45 -14.39 30.94
N TYR A 141 -34.47 -15.66 30.56
CA TYR A 141 -35.70 -16.37 30.17
C TYR A 141 -36.05 -17.48 31.17
N LYS A 142 -36.25 -17.09 32.42
CA LYS A 142 -36.90 -17.89 33.46
C LYS A 142 -38.33 -17.42 33.68
#